data_AF-A0A3S0VPD5-F1
#
_entry.id   AF-A0A3S0VPD5-F1
#
_cell.length_a   1.000
_cell.length_b   1.000
_cell.length_c   1.000
_cell.angle_alpha   90.00
_cell.angle_beta   90.00
_cell.angle_gamma   90.00
#
_symmetry.space_group_name_H-M   'P 1'
#
loop_
_entity.id
_entity.type
_entity.pdbx_description
1 polymer ?
#
loop_
_entity_poly.entity_id
_entity_poly.type
_entity_poly.pdbx_seq_one_letter_code
_entity_poly.pdbx_strand_id
1 'polypeptide(L)'
;MKNNLIKPLLIATPLMILANTPAHCETVDIAFKPLTPGKLSMPANTVSVLKYKITNASATEKVLKLTPLTGITQTFEKNSCKQIMLLAPKQSCNLILTINGEKLLADINNGPVLCEPGKNTCYEPSDQSMRLRINITPPLQNAKLSIDGTLTLTNGVGKLTIHNDSTDITATNIQSQLPQNIRNEKLLAETKNTCTSVAPGKSCTLEFAADKEQKISNAILDIAGDNTTHLKTKLSALEIGNKAFGGEIGCLEKPKKLKLIVAVSDLPNEPWTPSPESPEGVIASSFLDGAANTRNILAAYGNGSMFSYAAWACSQFSIDSNGRKPCRAGAQVCYNDWFLPAVEQLSCIMQNNSKLEDAHLHGDYWSSTDGTSQEGANIAYVVSTPPYGRDAGWDEQTKTIPAKVRCVRLMSPAQD
;
A
#
# COMPACT_ATOMS: atom_id res chain seq x y z
N MET A 1 -38.73 -72.11 -75.94
CA MET A 1 -38.20 -71.34 -74.79
C MET A 1 -38.63 -69.88 -75.00
N LYS A 2 -39.74 -69.48 -74.37
CA LYS A 2 -39.77 -68.60 -73.19
C LYS A 2 -39.21 -67.19 -73.45
N ASN A 3 -40.11 -66.25 -73.74
CA ASN A 3 -40.48 -65.10 -72.89
C ASN A 3 -40.67 -63.78 -73.65
N ASN A 4 -41.92 -63.30 -73.60
CA ASN A 4 -42.37 -61.93 -73.79
C ASN A 4 -41.57 -60.95 -72.94
N LEU A 5 -41.28 -59.74 -73.43
CA LEU A 5 -41.16 -58.56 -72.57
C LEU A 5 -41.35 -57.24 -73.34
N ILE A 6 -42.60 -56.76 -73.30
CA ILE A 6 -43.07 -55.41 -72.92
C ILE A 6 -42.16 -54.22 -73.32
N LYS A 7 -42.67 -53.36 -74.23
CA LYS A 7 -42.21 -51.99 -74.45
C LYS A 7 -42.50 -51.12 -73.22
N PRO A 8 -41.53 -50.39 -72.62
CA PRO A 8 -41.85 -49.36 -71.66
C PRO A 8 -42.07 -48.01 -72.35
N LEU A 9 -43.17 -47.40 -71.93
CA LEU A 9 -43.67 -46.07 -72.23
C LEU A 9 -42.71 -45.01 -71.66
N LEU A 10 -42.18 -44.12 -72.51
CA LEU A 10 -41.43 -42.93 -72.12
C LEU A 10 -42.39 -41.92 -71.48
N ILE A 11 -42.41 -41.86 -70.15
CA ILE A 11 -43.07 -40.80 -69.38
C ILE A 11 -42.03 -39.71 -69.14
N ALA A 12 -42.20 -38.56 -69.80
CA ALA A 12 -41.42 -37.36 -69.55
C ALA A 12 -41.81 -36.77 -68.18
N THR A 13 -40.92 -36.89 -67.21
CA THR A 13 -41.02 -36.19 -65.92
C THR A 13 -40.58 -34.73 -66.09
N PRO A 14 -41.39 -33.74 -65.68
CA PRO A 14 -40.96 -32.35 -65.68
C PRO A 14 -39.97 -32.12 -64.53
N LEU A 15 -38.78 -31.66 -64.90
CA LEU A 15 -37.73 -31.19 -64.00
C LEU A 15 -38.24 -29.90 -63.32
N MET A 16 -38.68 -29.99 -62.06
CA MET A 16 -38.94 -28.82 -61.21
C MET A 16 -37.63 -28.09 -60.94
N ILE A 17 -37.42 -26.98 -61.63
CA ILE A 17 -36.38 -25.99 -61.32
C ILE A 17 -36.81 -25.30 -60.02
N LEU A 18 -36.18 -25.64 -58.90
CA LEU A 18 -36.22 -24.83 -57.68
C LEU A 18 -35.60 -23.47 -58.01
N ALA A 19 -36.44 -22.47 -58.22
CA ALA A 19 -36.02 -21.09 -58.27
C ALA A 19 -35.45 -20.72 -56.88
N ASN A 20 -34.12 -20.61 -56.78
CA ASN A 20 -33.47 -19.90 -55.70
C ASN A 20 -33.93 -18.45 -55.79
N THR A 21 -34.96 -18.08 -55.04
CA THR A 21 -35.24 -16.68 -54.77
C THR A 21 -34.04 -16.14 -54.00
N PRO A 22 -33.40 -15.05 -54.47
CA PRO A 22 -32.38 -14.40 -53.66
C PRO A 22 -33.03 -14.02 -52.34
N ALA A 23 -32.47 -14.54 -51.24
CA ALA A 23 -32.85 -14.11 -49.89
C ALA A 23 -32.78 -12.59 -49.88
N HIS A 24 -33.94 -11.95 -49.70
CA HIS A 24 -34.04 -10.51 -49.57
C HIS A 24 -33.31 -10.17 -48.28
N CYS A 25 -32.06 -9.72 -48.39
CA CYS A 25 -31.31 -9.21 -47.27
C CYS A 25 -31.97 -7.89 -46.89
N GLU A 26 -32.88 -7.95 -45.92
CA GLU A 26 -33.59 -6.80 -45.41
C GLU A 26 -32.54 -5.77 -44.95
N THR A 27 -32.41 -4.69 -45.72
CA THR A 27 -31.36 -3.71 -45.47
C THR A 27 -31.70 -2.97 -44.18
N VAL A 28 -30.85 -3.12 -43.16
CA VAL A 28 -31.00 -2.41 -41.88
C VAL A 28 -30.83 -0.91 -42.12
N ASP A 29 -31.90 -0.15 -41.93
CA ASP A 29 -31.94 1.30 -42.13
C ASP A 29 -31.09 2.06 -41.10
N ILE A 30 -31.12 1.62 -39.83
CA ILE A 30 -30.38 2.21 -38.71
C ILE A 30 -29.57 1.12 -38.01
N ALA A 31 -28.25 1.29 -37.98
CA ALA A 31 -27.34 0.35 -37.35
C ALA A 31 -27.01 0.77 -35.91
N PHE A 32 -27.12 -0.18 -34.99
CA PHE A 32 -26.73 -0.06 -33.58
C PHE A 32 -25.45 -0.85 -33.35
N LYS A 33 -24.39 -0.19 -32.87
CA LYS A 33 -23.16 -0.87 -32.46
C LYS A 33 -22.85 -0.56 -31.00
N PRO A 34 -22.89 -1.54 -30.07
CA PRO A 34 -22.51 -1.29 -28.69
C PRO A 34 -21.03 -0.87 -28.61
N LEU A 35 -20.76 0.19 -27.86
CA LEU A 35 -19.40 0.66 -27.53
C LEU A 35 -18.96 0.22 -26.13
N THR A 36 -19.94 -0.12 -25.28
CA THR A 36 -19.75 -0.83 -24.01
C THR A 36 -20.44 -2.20 -24.10
N PRO A 37 -20.06 -3.20 -23.29
CA PRO A 37 -20.74 -4.49 -23.28
C PRO A 37 -22.27 -4.33 -23.12
N GLY A 38 -23.04 -4.96 -24.01
CA GLY A 38 -24.52 -4.89 -23.98
C GLY A 38 -25.14 -5.68 -22.83
N LYS A 39 -24.37 -6.56 -22.18
CA LYS A 39 -24.74 -7.28 -20.96
C LYS A 39 -24.14 -6.57 -19.76
N LEU A 40 -24.99 -6.10 -18.85
CA LEU A 40 -24.64 -5.42 -17.62
C LEU A 40 -25.35 -6.10 -16.45
N SER A 41 -24.61 -6.37 -15.38
CA SER A 41 -25.17 -6.75 -14.08
C SER A 41 -24.83 -5.62 -13.12
N MET A 42 -25.83 -5.04 -12.45
CA MET A 42 -25.63 -3.89 -11.57
C MET A 42 -26.54 -3.91 -10.34
N PRO A 43 -26.07 -3.46 -9.16
CA PRO A 43 -26.89 -3.30 -7.97
C PRO A 43 -28.00 -2.26 -8.14
N ALA A 44 -29.15 -2.52 -7.50
CA ALA A 44 -30.33 -1.65 -7.57
C ALA A 44 -30.10 -0.21 -7.06
N ASN A 45 -29.07 0.07 -6.25
CA ASN A 45 -28.76 1.41 -5.75
C ASN A 45 -27.61 2.11 -6.49
N THR A 46 -27.20 1.58 -7.66
CA THR A 46 -26.07 2.13 -8.42
C THR A 46 -26.51 2.84 -9.70
N VAL A 47 -25.59 3.63 -10.25
CA VAL A 47 -25.73 4.25 -11.58
C VAL A 47 -24.66 3.69 -12.50
N SER A 48 -25.04 3.35 -13.73
CA SER A 48 -24.13 2.86 -14.77
C SER A 48 -24.28 3.66 -16.06
N VAL A 49 -23.23 3.65 -16.89
CA VAL A 49 -23.22 4.32 -18.20
C VAL A 49 -23.00 3.31 -19.30
N LEU A 50 -23.82 3.41 -20.35
CA LEU A 50 -23.79 2.55 -21.51
C LEU A 50 -23.76 3.39 -22.79
N LYS A 51 -22.99 2.94 -23.80
CA LYS A 51 -22.77 3.69 -25.04
C LYS A 51 -23.06 2.83 -26.26
N TYR A 52 -23.77 3.42 -27.23
CA TYR A 52 -23.99 2.87 -28.57
C TYR A 52 -23.50 3.84 -29.63
N LYS A 53 -22.91 3.34 -30.72
CA LYS A 53 -22.76 4.09 -31.96
C LYS A 53 -23.98 3.84 -32.83
N ILE A 54 -24.71 4.91 -33.13
CA ILE A 54 -25.88 4.91 -34.00
C ILE A 54 -25.44 5.39 -35.37
N THR A 55 -25.77 4.66 -36.43
CA THR A 55 -25.40 5.01 -37.80
C THR A 55 -26.62 4.94 -38.71
N ASN A 56 -26.87 6.00 -39.48
CA ASN A 56 -27.86 5.95 -40.55
C ASN A 56 -27.27 5.18 -41.74
N ALA A 57 -27.73 3.95 -41.94
CA ALA A 57 -27.28 3.09 -43.03
C ALA A 57 -28.10 3.27 -44.31
N SER A 58 -29.29 3.90 -44.20
CA SER A 58 -30.19 4.20 -45.32
C SER A 58 -29.63 5.26 -46.28
N ALA A 59 -30.27 5.40 -47.44
CA ALA A 59 -29.92 6.38 -48.46
C ALA A 59 -30.53 7.77 -48.21
N THR A 60 -31.44 7.91 -47.23
CA THR A 60 -32.15 9.14 -46.92
C THR A 60 -31.79 9.65 -45.53
N GLU A 61 -32.00 10.94 -45.28
CA GLU A 61 -31.84 11.50 -43.94
C GLU A 61 -32.87 10.92 -42.98
N LYS A 62 -32.46 10.70 -41.73
CA LYS A 62 -33.30 10.15 -40.67
C LYS A 62 -33.38 11.10 -39.48
N VAL A 63 -34.58 11.29 -38.97
CA VAL A 63 -34.87 12.06 -37.75
C VAL A 63 -35.32 11.08 -36.69
N LEU A 64 -34.50 10.85 -35.66
CA LEU A 64 -34.76 9.83 -34.64
C LEU A 64 -34.85 10.44 -33.25
N LYS A 65 -35.68 9.83 -32.40
CA LYS A 65 -35.77 10.14 -30.97
C LYS A 65 -35.76 8.84 -30.17
N LEU A 66 -35.05 8.84 -29.05
CA LEU A 66 -35.06 7.73 -28.12
C LEU A 66 -36.45 7.59 -27.47
N THR A 67 -37.02 6.39 -27.52
CA THR A 67 -38.23 6.05 -26.79
C THR A 67 -37.92 6.05 -25.29
N PRO A 68 -38.72 6.72 -24.45
CA PRO A 68 -38.51 6.72 -23.00
C PRO A 68 -38.43 5.30 -22.44
N LEU A 69 -37.41 5.05 -21.63
CA LEU A 69 -37.19 3.80 -20.91
C LEU A 69 -37.11 4.13 -19.42
N THR A 70 -37.96 3.49 -18.61
CA THR A 70 -37.97 3.72 -17.16
C THR A 70 -36.59 3.43 -16.58
N GLY A 71 -36.05 4.37 -15.80
CA GLY A 71 -34.71 4.30 -15.20
C GLY A 71 -33.53 4.49 -16.15
N ILE A 72 -33.76 4.73 -17.45
CA ILE A 72 -32.70 5.02 -18.43
C ILE A 72 -32.90 6.41 -19.02
N THR A 73 -31.85 7.23 -18.96
CA THR A 73 -31.86 8.59 -19.49
C THR A 73 -30.75 8.79 -20.51
N GLN A 74 -31.03 9.49 -21.60
CA GLN A 74 -29.99 9.91 -22.53
C GLN A 74 -29.21 11.08 -21.91
N THR A 75 -27.89 10.97 -21.88
CA THR A 75 -26.99 12.03 -21.45
C THR A 75 -26.22 12.61 -22.64
N PHE A 76 -25.80 13.87 -22.50
CA PHE A 76 -25.23 14.65 -23.59
C PHE A 76 -23.80 15.08 -23.25
N GLU A 77 -22.87 14.78 -24.13
CA GLU A 77 -21.48 15.23 -24.07
C GLU A 77 -20.98 15.56 -25.48
N LYS A 78 -19.76 16.09 -25.62
CA LYS A 78 -19.23 16.49 -26.92
C LYS A 78 -19.21 15.28 -27.87
N ASN A 79 -19.81 15.44 -29.06
CA ASN A 79 -19.99 14.38 -30.08
C ASN A 79 -21.01 13.27 -29.74
N SER A 80 -21.86 13.45 -28.72
CA SER A 80 -22.99 12.53 -28.48
C SER A 80 -24.16 12.79 -29.43
N CYS A 81 -25.06 11.82 -29.56
CA CYS A 81 -26.35 12.03 -30.20
C CYS A 81 -27.13 13.12 -29.46
N LYS A 82 -27.77 14.03 -30.21
CA LYS A 82 -28.69 15.03 -29.68
C LYS A 82 -30.01 14.39 -29.26
N GLN A 83 -30.86 15.13 -28.55
CA GLN A 83 -32.18 14.65 -28.12
C GLN A 83 -33.08 14.28 -29.32
N ILE A 84 -33.02 15.11 -30.37
CA ILE A 84 -33.52 14.77 -31.70
C ILE A 84 -32.29 14.55 -32.59
N MET A 85 -32.13 13.33 -33.09
CA MET A 85 -30.99 12.91 -33.89
C MET A 85 -31.29 13.14 -35.35
N LEU A 86 -30.65 14.13 -35.95
CA LEU A 86 -30.65 14.35 -37.39
C LEU A 86 -29.42 13.67 -37.96
N LEU A 87 -29.61 12.59 -38.72
CA LEU A 87 -28.53 11.81 -39.30
C LEU A 87 -28.67 11.79 -40.82
N ALA A 88 -27.77 12.49 -41.52
CA ALA A 88 -27.60 12.36 -42.96
C ALA A 88 -27.18 10.92 -43.33
N PRO A 89 -27.30 10.50 -44.61
CA PRO A 89 -26.84 9.19 -45.05
C PRO A 89 -25.40 8.91 -44.61
N LYS A 90 -25.16 7.74 -44.01
CA LYS A 90 -23.86 7.29 -43.44
C LYS A 90 -23.35 8.07 -42.23
N GLN A 91 -24.06 9.09 -41.75
CA GLN A 91 -23.68 9.82 -40.55
C GLN A 91 -23.88 8.94 -39.30
N SER A 92 -23.05 9.18 -38.29
CA SER A 92 -23.15 8.50 -36.99
C SER A 92 -23.01 9.44 -35.80
N CYS A 93 -23.54 9.01 -34.67
CA CYS A 93 -23.36 9.67 -33.37
C CYS A 93 -23.28 8.64 -32.25
N ASN A 94 -22.75 9.04 -31.09
CA ASN A 94 -22.69 8.18 -29.91
C ASN A 94 -23.90 8.44 -29.00
N LEU A 95 -24.81 7.47 -28.90
CA LEU A 95 -25.91 7.49 -27.94
C LEU A 95 -25.37 7.05 -26.57
N ILE A 96 -25.60 7.87 -25.56
CA ILE A 96 -25.04 7.70 -24.22
C ILE A 96 -26.20 7.63 -23.25
N LEU A 97 -26.28 6.52 -22.54
CA LEU A 97 -27.39 6.16 -21.68
C LEU A 97 -26.88 6.04 -20.25
N THR A 98 -27.46 6.81 -19.35
CA THR A 98 -27.25 6.69 -17.91
C THR A 98 -28.40 5.87 -17.34
N ILE A 99 -28.05 4.74 -16.74
CA ILE A 99 -28.94 3.75 -16.15
C ILE A 99 -28.94 3.98 -14.64
N ASN A 100 -30.09 4.31 -14.07
CA ASN A 100 -30.28 4.45 -12.63
C ASN A 100 -31.01 3.21 -12.11
N GLY A 101 -30.28 2.36 -11.37
CA GLY A 101 -30.81 1.11 -10.83
C GLY A 101 -32.04 1.30 -9.94
N GLU A 102 -32.12 2.39 -9.17
CA GLU A 102 -33.19 2.62 -8.19
C GLU A 102 -34.53 2.87 -8.88
N LYS A 103 -34.47 3.35 -10.12
CA LYS A 103 -35.63 3.64 -10.95
C LYS A 103 -36.01 2.47 -11.84
N LEU A 104 -35.19 1.42 -11.93
CA LEU A 104 -35.54 0.23 -12.68
C LEU A 104 -36.52 -0.63 -11.88
N LEU A 105 -37.60 -1.07 -12.51
CA LEU A 105 -38.62 -1.89 -11.87
C LEU A 105 -38.37 -3.40 -12.03
N ALA A 106 -37.57 -3.79 -13.01
CA ALA A 106 -37.21 -5.17 -13.34
C ALA A 106 -36.01 -5.20 -14.30
N ASP A 107 -35.44 -6.39 -14.50
CA ASP A 107 -34.43 -6.66 -15.53
C ASP A 107 -34.89 -6.16 -16.91
N ILE A 108 -33.96 -5.60 -17.68
CA ILE A 108 -34.21 -5.15 -19.06
C ILE A 108 -33.52 -6.11 -20.00
N ASN A 109 -34.25 -6.71 -20.94
CA ASN A 109 -33.68 -7.62 -21.95
C ASN A 109 -33.83 -7.08 -23.39
N ASN A 110 -34.20 -5.82 -23.54
CA ASN A 110 -34.54 -5.17 -24.80
C ASN A 110 -33.62 -3.96 -25.03
N GLY A 111 -33.25 -3.72 -26.29
CA GLY A 111 -32.33 -2.64 -26.67
C GLY A 111 -32.97 -1.24 -26.67
N PRO A 112 -32.16 -0.17 -26.75
CA PRO A 112 -32.70 1.17 -26.95
C PRO A 112 -33.48 1.22 -28.27
N VAL A 113 -34.71 1.73 -28.20
CA VAL A 113 -35.58 1.89 -29.38
C VAL A 113 -35.53 3.35 -29.82
N LEU A 114 -35.24 3.57 -31.11
CA LEU A 114 -35.26 4.88 -31.74
C LEU A 114 -36.41 4.96 -32.72
N CYS A 115 -37.31 5.93 -32.57
CA CYS A 115 -38.46 6.10 -33.45
C CYS A 115 -38.39 7.42 -34.22
N GLU A 116 -38.97 7.45 -35.43
CA GLU A 116 -39.17 8.68 -36.18
C GLU A 116 -40.37 9.46 -35.60
N PRO A 117 -40.19 10.72 -35.14
CA PRO A 117 -41.29 11.49 -34.56
C PRO A 117 -42.48 11.64 -35.52
N GLY A 118 -43.69 11.35 -35.03
CA GLY A 118 -44.92 11.45 -35.82
C GLY A 118 -45.15 10.29 -36.81
N LYS A 119 -44.29 9.27 -36.80
CA LYS A 119 -44.42 8.06 -37.62
C LYS A 119 -44.39 6.81 -36.75
N ASN A 120 -44.93 5.71 -37.26
CA ASN A 120 -44.91 4.40 -36.60
C ASN A 120 -43.64 3.59 -36.90
N THR A 121 -42.58 4.24 -37.41
CA THR A 121 -41.33 3.59 -37.78
C THR A 121 -40.33 3.69 -36.62
N CYS A 122 -39.96 2.53 -36.09
CA CYS A 122 -39.01 2.41 -34.99
C CYS A 122 -37.90 1.41 -35.34
N TYR A 123 -36.73 1.64 -34.74
CA TYR A 123 -35.52 0.87 -34.97
C TYR A 123 -34.98 0.37 -33.62
N GLU A 124 -34.61 -0.90 -33.58
CA GLU A 124 -33.95 -1.55 -32.44
C GLU A 124 -32.75 -2.37 -32.93
N PRO A 125 -31.83 -2.78 -32.05
CA PRO A 125 -30.74 -3.69 -32.43
C PRO A 125 -31.28 -5.02 -33.00
N SER A 126 -30.94 -5.31 -34.25
CA SER A 126 -31.40 -6.49 -34.97
C SER A 126 -30.83 -7.79 -34.41
N ASP A 127 -29.57 -7.78 -33.99
CA ASP A 127 -28.92 -8.91 -33.33
C ASP A 127 -29.22 -8.91 -31.82
N GLN A 128 -29.69 -10.04 -31.29
CA GLN A 128 -29.92 -10.25 -29.87
C GLN A 128 -28.66 -10.06 -29.02
N SER A 129 -27.47 -10.22 -29.60
CA SER A 129 -26.17 -9.99 -28.94
C SER A 129 -25.89 -8.49 -28.74
N MET A 130 -26.50 -7.63 -29.56
CA MET A 130 -26.35 -6.17 -29.51
C MET A 130 -27.42 -5.48 -28.67
N ARG A 131 -28.46 -6.22 -28.26
CA ARG A 131 -29.52 -5.72 -27.37
C ARG A 131 -28.97 -5.45 -25.96
N LEU A 132 -29.59 -4.48 -25.31
CA LEU A 132 -29.32 -4.14 -23.92
C LEU A 132 -29.90 -5.24 -23.02
N ARG A 133 -29.05 -5.80 -22.17
CA ARG A 133 -29.41 -6.79 -21.15
C ARG A 133 -28.88 -6.31 -19.80
N ILE A 134 -29.77 -5.76 -18.98
CA ILE A 134 -29.48 -5.31 -17.62
C ILE A 134 -30.10 -6.29 -16.65
N ASN A 135 -29.27 -6.94 -15.85
CA ASN A 135 -29.69 -7.74 -14.70
C ASN A 135 -29.48 -6.91 -13.43
N ILE A 136 -30.57 -6.70 -12.68
CA ILE A 136 -30.54 -5.95 -11.42
C ILE A 136 -30.20 -6.91 -10.30
N THR A 137 -29.10 -6.65 -9.61
CA THR A 137 -28.73 -7.38 -8.40
C THR A 137 -29.25 -6.65 -7.16
N PRO A 138 -29.33 -7.33 -6.00
CA PRO A 138 -29.66 -6.67 -4.74
C PRO A 138 -28.80 -5.42 -4.50
N PRO A 139 -29.34 -4.38 -3.86
CA PRO A 139 -28.60 -3.16 -3.57
C PRO A 139 -27.36 -3.48 -2.74
N LEU A 140 -26.27 -2.76 -2.99
CA LEU A 140 -25.09 -2.83 -2.14
C LEU A 140 -25.48 -2.34 -0.75
N GLN A 141 -25.24 -3.15 0.27
CA GLN A 141 -25.55 -2.81 1.65
C GLN A 141 -24.31 -2.31 2.41
N ASN A 142 -23.11 -2.68 1.96
CA ASN A 142 -21.86 -2.42 2.67
C ASN A 142 -20.86 -1.67 1.79
N ALA A 143 -20.31 -0.59 2.34
CA ALA A 143 -19.17 0.11 1.79
C ALA A 143 -17.92 -0.79 1.85
N LYS A 144 -17.14 -0.79 0.75
CA LYS A 144 -15.88 -1.52 0.66
C LYS A 144 -14.77 -0.64 1.21
N LEU A 145 -13.99 -1.18 2.15
CA LEU A 145 -12.86 -0.47 2.75
C LEU A 145 -11.52 -1.04 2.28
N SER A 146 -10.50 -0.17 2.24
CA SER A 146 -9.08 -0.55 2.14
C SER A 146 -8.21 0.30 3.06
N ILE A 147 -6.94 -0.06 3.20
CA ILE A 147 -5.99 0.57 4.12
C ILE A 147 -4.62 0.72 3.47
N ASP A 148 -3.94 1.82 3.77
CA ASP A 148 -2.54 2.01 3.38
C ASP A 148 -1.62 1.30 4.37
N GLY A 149 -1.02 0.19 3.94
CA GLY A 149 0.03 -0.51 4.68
C GLY A 149 -0.44 -1.18 5.98
N THR A 150 0.49 -1.29 6.93
CA THR A 150 0.29 -1.91 8.25
C THR A 150 0.41 -0.87 9.37
N LEU A 151 -0.27 -1.10 10.50
CA LEU A 151 -0.11 -0.22 11.66
C LEU A 151 1.27 -0.45 12.27
N THR A 152 2.15 0.53 12.13
CA THR A 152 3.47 0.57 12.77
C THR A 152 3.45 1.62 13.87
N LEU A 153 3.84 1.22 15.08
CA LEU A 153 3.94 2.12 16.23
C LEU A 153 5.36 2.70 16.28
N THR A 154 5.47 4.03 16.18
CA THR A 154 6.72 4.77 16.37
C THR A 154 6.62 5.56 17.67
N ASN A 155 7.54 5.33 18.62
CA ASN A 155 7.48 5.95 19.95
C ASN A 155 6.13 5.74 20.67
N GLY A 156 5.53 4.55 20.49
CA GLY A 156 4.24 4.21 21.08
C GLY A 156 3.03 4.80 20.36
N VAL A 157 3.19 5.55 19.26
CA VAL A 157 2.08 6.15 18.50
C VAL A 157 2.07 5.62 17.07
N GLY A 158 0.89 5.35 16.50
CA GLY A 158 0.74 4.95 15.10
C GLY A 158 -0.53 5.48 14.48
N LYS A 159 -0.59 5.49 13.15
CA LYS A 159 -1.70 6.03 12.37
C LYS A 159 -2.06 5.09 11.22
N LEU A 160 -3.35 4.91 11.00
CA LEU A 160 -3.90 4.20 9.85
C LEU A 160 -4.72 5.16 8.98
N THR A 161 -4.56 5.03 7.67
CA THR A 161 -5.41 5.72 6.68
C THR A 161 -6.35 4.69 6.07
N ILE A 162 -7.66 4.90 6.23
CA ILE A 162 -8.71 4.03 5.72
C ILE A 162 -9.36 4.71 4.52
N HIS A 163 -9.55 3.96 3.44
CA HIS A 163 -10.22 4.43 2.23
C HIS A 163 -11.58 3.78 2.09
N ASN A 164 -12.57 4.57 1.68
CA ASN A 164 -13.82 4.06 1.18
C ASN A 164 -13.72 3.88 -0.34
N ASP A 165 -13.52 2.64 -0.77
CA ASP A 165 -13.36 2.26 -2.18
C ASP A 165 -14.70 2.07 -2.90
N SER A 166 -15.82 2.25 -2.19
CA SER A 166 -17.13 2.27 -2.84
C SER A 166 -17.28 3.49 -3.74
N THR A 167 -18.14 3.35 -4.75
CA THR A 167 -18.43 4.40 -5.73
C THR A 167 -19.68 5.22 -5.39
N ASP A 168 -20.48 4.72 -4.46
CA ASP A 168 -21.88 5.08 -4.28
C ASP A 168 -22.35 5.00 -2.81
N ILE A 169 -21.67 4.21 -1.97
CA ILE A 169 -22.00 4.08 -0.54
C ILE A 169 -21.07 4.91 0.32
N THR A 170 -21.61 5.80 1.14
CA THR A 170 -20.89 6.45 2.25
C THR A 170 -20.71 5.46 3.39
N ALA A 171 -19.47 5.23 3.82
CA ALA A 171 -19.15 4.43 4.99
C ALA A 171 -19.34 5.26 6.27
N THR A 172 -20.01 4.72 7.28
CA THR A 172 -20.30 5.44 8.54
C THR A 172 -19.73 4.75 9.77
N ASN A 173 -19.33 5.56 10.76
CA ASN A 173 -18.87 5.13 12.08
C ASN A 173 -17.78 4.05 12.05
N ILE A 174 -16.78 4.19 11.16
CA ILE A 174 -15.68 3.23 11.09
C ILE A 174 -14.85 3.34 12.38
N GLN A 175 -14.65 2.21 13.04
CA GLN A 175 -13.88 2.09 14.28
C GLN A 175 -12.98 0.87 14.24
N SER A 176 -11.93 0.89 15.05
CA SER A 176 -11.15 -0.31 15.30
C SER A 176 -11.76 -1.18 16.40
N GLN A 177 -11.77 -2.49 16.17
CA GLN A 177 -12.13 -3.50 17.14
C GLN A 177 -10.84 -4.17 17.62
N LEU A 178 -10.35 -3.69 18.76
CA LEU A 178 -9.18 -4.26 19.42
C LEU A 178 -9.50 -5.64 20.00
N PRO A 179 -8.64 -6.65 19.78
CA PRO A 179 -8.72 -7.95 20.46
C PRO A 179 -8.84 -7.81 21.97
N GLN A 180 -9.61 -8.68 22.62
CA GLN A 180 -9.91 -8.60 24.05
C GLN A 180 -8.64 -8.58 24.93
N ASN A 181 -7.63 -9.38 24.60
CA ASN A 181 -6.35 -9.42 25.34
C ASN A 181 -5.64 -8.05 25.29
N ILE A 182 -5.69 -7.34 24.17
CA ILE A 182 -5.11 -5.99 24.02
C ILE A 182 -5.92 -4.97 24.80
N ARG A 183 -7.25 -5.05 24.73
CA ARG A 183 -8.17 -4.12 25.39
C ARG A 183 -8.10 -4.25 26.91
N ASN A 184 -8.15 -5.47 27.45
CA ASN A 184 -8.19 -5.74 28.89
C ASN A 184 -6.88 -5.33 29.58
N GLU A 185 -5.75 -5.56 28.91
CA GLU A 185 -4.43 -5.19 29.43
C GLU A 185 -4.04 -3.72 29.14
N LYS A 186 -4.92 -2.98 28.43
CA LYS A 186 -4.72 -1.60 27.96
C LYS A 186 -3.39 -1.46 27.20
N LEU A 187 -3.12 -2.37 26.28
CA LEU A 187 -1.85 -2.37 25.54
C LEU A 187 -1.87 -1.38 24.38
N LEU A 188 -3.04 -1.16 23.76
CA LEU A 188 -3.26 -0.25 22.65
C LEU A 188 -4.60 0.45 22.84
N ALA A 189 -4.67 1.73 22.52
CA ALA A 189 -5.88 2.52 22.51
C ALA A 189 -5.99 3.30 21.20
N GLU A 190 -7.18 3.32 20.60
CA GLU A 190 -7.51 4.30 19.56
C GLU A 190 -7.69 5.66 20.23
N THR A 191 -6.79 6.60 19.97
CA THR A 191 -6.75 7.92 20.61
C THR A 191 -7.47 8.99 19.82
N LYS A 192 -7.61 8.80 18.50
CA LYS A 192 -8.31 9.75 17.63
C LYS A 192 -8.91 9.03 16.42
N ASN A 193 -10.11 9.45 16.05
CA ASN A 193 -10.86 8.88 14.94
C ASN A 193 -11.52 10.00 14.13
N THR A 194 -11.30 10.01 12.82
CA THR A 194 -11.90 10.97 11.88
C THR A 194 -12.91 10.32 10.92
N CYS A 195 -13.23 9.05 11.14
CA CYS A 195 -13.96 8.17 10.24
C CYS A 195 -15.47 8.05 10.56
N THR A 196 -16.10 9.12 11.06
CA THR A 196 -17.54 9.12 11.36
C THR A 196 -18.40 9.00 10.09
N SER A 197 -17.99 9.62 8.99
CA SER A 197 -18.67 9.55 7.70
C SER A 197 -17.67 9.76 6.57
N VAL A 198 -17.49 8.77 5.72
CA VAL A 198 -16.50 8.75 4.64
C VAL A 198 -17.21 8.54 3.32
N ALA A 199 -17.33 9.59 2.53
CA ALA A 199 -17.97 9.54 1.22
C ALA A 199 -17.22 8.61 0.25
N PRO A 200 -17.88 8.12 -0.83
CA PRO A 200 -17.24 7.34 -1.89
C PRO A 200 -15.93 7.95 -2.41
N GLY A 201 -14.88 7.14 -2.50
CA GLY A 201 -13.55 7.55 -2.96
C GLY A 201 -12.81 8.52 -2.03
N LYS A 202 -13.26 8.68 -0.77
CA LYS A 202 -12.58 9.49 0.25
C LYS A 202 -11.90 8.62 1.29
N SER A 203 -11.08 9.26 2.11
CA SER A 203 -10.27 8.60 3.13
C SER A 203 -10.43 9.30 4.47
N CYS A 204 -10.15 8.57 5.53
CA CYS A 204 -10.13 9.06 6.91
C CYS A 204 -8.97 8.39 7.66
N THR A 205 -8.76 8.78 8.91
CA THR A 205 -7.65 8.27 9.72
C THR A 205 -8.05 7.86 11.13
N LEU A 206 -7.43 6.78 11.60
CA LEU A 206 -7.45 6.28 12.98
C LEU A 206 -6.03 6.45 13.57
N GLU A 207 -5.91 7.06 14.74
CA GLU A 207 -4.63 7.19 15.46
C GLU A 207 -4.67 6.33 16.72
N PHE A 208 -3.54 5.70 17.04
CA PHE A 208 -3.38 4.76 18.13
C PHE A 208 -2.22 5.16 19.03
N ALA A 209 -2.36 4.92 20.33
CA ALA A 209 -1.28 4.99 21.30
C ALA A 209 -1.19 3.68 22.09
N ALA A 210 0.03 3.23 22.38
CA ALA A 210 0.32 2.02 23.12
C ALA A 210 1.03 2.34 24.44
N ASP A 211 0.44 1.93 25.57
CA ASP A 211 0.98 2.24 26.90
C ASP A 211 2.08 1.25 27.34
N LYS A 212 2.36 0.19 26.56
CA LYS A 212 3.36 -0.83 26.90
C LYS A 212 4.05 -1.36 25.63
N GLU A 213 5.18 -0.79 25.30
CA GLU A 213 5.98 -1.03 24.07
C GLU A 213 6.63 -2.42 23.93
N GLN A 214 5.98 -3.54 24.28
CA GLN A 214 6.66 -4.84 24.14
C GLN A 214 5.82 -6.12 24.10
N LYS A 215 4.48 -6.04 24.02
CA LYS A 215 3.65 -7.27 24.02
C LYS A 215 2.68 -7.42 22.86
N ILE A 216 2.73 -6.52 21.88
CA ILE A 216 1.76 -6.54 20.79
C ILE A 216 2.41 -6.98 19.47
N SER A 217 3.05 -8.13 19.48
CA SER A 217 3.52 -8.81 18.26
C SER A 217 2.37 -9.61 17.64
N ASN A 218 2.18 -9.49 16.31
CA ASN A 218 1.26 -10.33 15.52
C ASN A 218 -0.25 -10.21 15.82
N ALA A 219 -0.69 -9.12 16.44
CA ALA A 219 -2.11 -8.89 16.62
C ALA A 219 -2.79 -8.53 15.29
N ILE A 220 -4.01 -9.03 15.08
CA ILE A 220 -4.86 -8.62 13.97
C ILE A 220 -5.85 -7.58 14.51
N LEU A 221 -5.82 -6.40 13.91
CA LEU A 221 -6.81 -5.35 14.12
C LEU A 221 -7.94 -5.56 13.12
N ASP A 222 -9.17 -5.66 13.62
CA ASP A 222 -10.37 -5.65 12.77
C ASP A 222 -10.93 -4.23 12.73
N ILE A 223 -11.30 -3.75 11.55
CA ILE A 223 -11.78 -2.40 11.30
C ILE A 223 -13.11 -2.52 10.56
N ALA A 224 -14.15 -1.93 11.13
CA ALA A 224 -15.49 -1.95 10.55
C ALA A 224 -16.26 -0.70 10.96
N GLY A 225 -17.21 -0.30 10.11
CA GLY A 225 -18.26 0.66 10.44
C GLY A 225 -19.64 -0.01 10.41
N ASP A 226 -20.69 0.80 10.58
CA ASP A 226 -22.07 0.30 10.69
C ASP A 226 -22.56 -0.38 9.41
N ASN A 227 -22.03 0.06 8.26
CA ASN A 227 -22.42 -0.38 6.94
C ASN A 227 -21.19 -0.69 6.08
N THR A 228 -20.18 -1.37 6.62
CA THR A 228 -18.94 -1.67 5.87
C THR A 228 -18.60 -3.15 5.90
N THR A 229 -17.76 -3.56 4.96
CA THR A 229 -17.04 -4.84 5.10
C THR A 229 -16.01 -4.75 6.22
N HIS A 230 -15.72 -5.89 6.87
CA HIS A 230 -14.63 -6.00 7.84
C HIS A 230 -13.28 -5.95 7.14
N LEU A 231 -12.39 -5.08 7.62
CA LEU A 231 -11.04 -4.91 7.12
C LEU A 231 -10.05 -5.32 8.20
N LYS A 232 -9.23 -6.33 7.91
CA LYS A 232 -8.23 -6.85 8.86
C LYS A 232 -6.83 -6.35 8.50
N THR A 233 -6.12 -5.78 9.46
CA THR A 233 -4.71 -5.39 9.31
C THR A 233 -3.86 -5.94 10.44
N LYS A 234 -2.58 -6.20 10.16
CA LYS A 234 -1.62 -6.66 11.17
C LYS A 234 -1.04 -5.45 11.90
N LEU A 235 -0.91 -5.58 13.21
CA LEU A 235 -0.08 -4.71 14.02
C LEU A 235 1.37 -5.19 13.97
N SER A 236 2.30 -4.33 13.56
CA SER A 236 3.73 -4.57 13.72
C SER A 236 4.24 -3.75 14.89
N ALA A 237 4.61 -4.43 15.98
CA ALA A 237 5.38 -3.83 17.05
C ALA A 237 6.84 -3.66 16.61
N LEU A 238 7.54 -2.76 17.29
CA LEU A 238 8.99 -2.64 17.19
C LEU A 238 9.63 -3.88 17.83
N GLU A 239 10.27 -4.70 17.01
CA GLU A 239 10.98 -5.90 17.46
C GLU A 239 12.48 -5.76 17.21
N ILE A 240 13.28 -6.36 18.08
CA ILE A 240 14.73 -6.40 17.92
C ILE A 240 15.07 -7.14 16.63
N GLY A 241 15.97 -6.58 15.83
CA GLY A 241 16.31 -7.06 14.48
C GLY A 241 15.57 -6.33 13.36
N ASN A 242 14.42 -5.69 13.65
CA ASN A 242 13.69 -4.96 12.61
C ASN A 242 14.49 -3.76 12.11
N LYS A 243 14.45 -3.53 10.79
CA LYS A 243 15.01 -2.33 10.15
C LYS A 243 14.25 -1.09 10.59
N ALA A 244 14.99 -0.10 11.11
CA ALA A 244 14.42 1.19 11.48
C ALA A 244 15.51 2.27 11.48
N PHE A 245 15.15 3.50 11.10
CA PHE A 245 15.99 4.69 11.32
C PHE A 245 17.42 4.61 10.76
N GLY A 246 17.60 3.92 9.63
CA GLY A 246 18.91 3.72 9.00
C GLY A 246 19.74 2.59 9.63
N GLY A 247 19.17 1.80 10.54
CA GLY A 247 19.82 0.67 11.18
C GLY A 247 18.86 -0.47 11.49
N GLU A 248 19.22 -1.27 12.49
CA GLU A 248 18.36 -2.28 13.10
C GLU A 248 18.06 -1.93 14.55
N ILE A 249 16.91 -2.34 15.06
CA ILE A 249 16.61 -2.22 16.49
C ILE A 249 17.50 -3.20 17.26
N GLY A 250 18.52 -2.68 17.94
CA GLY A 250 19.53 -3.48 18.63
C GLY A 250 19.22 -3.75 20.10
N CYS A 251 18.50 -2.84 20.75
CA CYS A 251 18.20 -2.94 22.18
C CYS A 251 16.85 -2.31 22.50
N LEU A 252 16.04 -3.00 23.29
CA LEU A 252 14.77 -2.54 23.86
C LEU A 252 14.69 -2.97 25.34
N GLU A 253 15.62 -2.55 26.21
CA GLU A 253 15.71 -3.11 27.57
C GLU A 253 15.01 -2.26 28.65
N LYS A 254 14.37 -2.96 29.61
CA LYS A 254 13.86 -2.42 30.89
C LYS A 254 14.68 -3.02 32.03
N PRO A 255 15.06 -2.26 33.08
CA PRO A 255 14.51 -0.97 33.51
C PRO A 255 15.22 0.28 32.97
N LYS A 256 16.35 0.12 32.27
CA LYS A 256 17.27 1.21 31.87
C LYS A 256 16.75 2.09 30.71
N LYS A 257 15.55 1.81 30.16
CA LYS A 257 14.90 2.52 29.03
C LYS A 257 15.81 2.65 27.79
N LEU A 258 16.66 1.65 27.54
CA LEU A 258 17.54 1.66 26.37
C LEU A 258 16.75 1.27 25.13
N LYS A 259 16.64 2.22 24.19
CA LYS A 259 16.02 2.04 22.87
C LYS A 259 17.01 2.45 21.81
N LEU A 260 17.74 1.47 21.27
CA LEU A 260 18.89 1.71 20.41
C LEU A 260 18.67 1.16 19.03
N ILE A 261 19.06 1.97 18.06
CA ILE A 261 19.26 1.56 16.67
C ILE A 261 20.75 1.33 16.47
N VAL A 262 21.11 0.14 16.02
CA VAL A 262 22.49 -0.24 15.72
C VAL A 262 22.76 -0.09 14.23
N ALA A 263 23.94 0.42 13.87
CA ALA A 263 24.33 0.51 12.47
C ALA A 263 24.43 -0.91 11.87
N VAL A 264 24.06 -1.08 10.60
CA VAL A 264 24.09 -2.39 9.92
C VAL A 264 25.49 -2.83 9.46
N SER A 265 26.53 -2.05 9.75
CA SER A 265 27.91 -2.44 9.44
C SER A 265 28.88 -1.80 10.41
N ASP A 266 30.01 -2.46 10.60
CA ASP A 266 31.16 -1.89 11.30
C ASP A 266 31.72 -0.70 10.53
N LEU A 267 32.34 0.21 11.28
CA LEU A 267 33.31 1.15 10.74
C LEU A 267 34.71 0.49 10.74
N PRO A 268 35.71 1.10 10.08
CA PRO A 268 37.09 0.67 10.21
C PRO A 268 37.50 0.53 11.68
N ASN A 269 38.49 -0.33 11.95
CA ASN A 269 39.04 -0.43 13.30
C ASN A 269 39.74 0.87 13.64
N GLU A 270 39.33 1.48 14.75
CA GLU A 270 39.88 2.75 15.22
C GLU A 270 40.42 2.58 16.63
N PRO A 271 41.43 3.36 17.03
CA PRO A 271 41.77 3.48 18.44
C PRO A 271 40.63 4.22 19.17
N TRP A 272 40.54 4.05 20.49
CA TRP A 272 39.58 4.78 21.32
C TRP A 272 39.93 6.28 21.39
N THR A 273 41.23 6.59 21.41
CA THR A 273 41.82 7.94 21.43
C THR A 273 42.78 8.14 20.25
N PRO A 274 42.94 9.35 19.71
CA PRO A 274 43.94 9.64 18.68
C PRO A 274 45.40 9.67 19.20
N SER A 275 45.62 9.68 20.52
CA SER A 275 46.94 9.87 21.15
C SER A 275 47.12 9.01 22.40
N PRO A 276 48.32 8.45 22.67
CA PRO A 276 48.61 7.75 23.93
C PRO A 276 48.49 8.66 25.16
N GLU A 277 48.68 9.96 24.99
CA GLU A 277 48.50 10.97 26.03
C GLU A 277 47.03 11.39 26.03
N SER A 278 46.27 10.90 27.02
CA SER A 278 44.92 11.40 27.26
C SER A 278 45.04 12.77 27.92
N PRO A 279 44.39 13.83 27.41
CA PRO A 279 44.22 15.06 28.15
C PRO A 279 43.69 14.73 29.54
N GLU A 280 44.23 15.36 30.57
CA GLU A 280 43.69 15.23 31.92
C GLU A 280 42.20 15.62 31.89
N GLY A 281 41.33 14.76 32.45
CA GLY A 281 39.92 15.10 32.65
C GLY A 281 38.93 14.70 31.55
N VAL A 282 39.21 13.70 30.71
CA VAL A 282 38.15 13.11 29.85
C VAL A 282 37.13 12.39 30.73
N ILE A 283 35.98 13.01 30.99
CA ILE A 283 34.90 12.39 31.80
C ILE A 283 33.97 11.60 30.88
N ALA A 284 34.45 10.48 30.34
CA ALA A 284 33.64 9.54 29.55
C ALA A 284 33.28 8.29 30.35
N SER A 285 32.92 8.44 31.63
CA SER A 285 32.77 7.33 32.57
C SER A 285 31.36 6.74 32.66
N SER A 286 30.39 7.25 31.89
CA SER A 286 29.02 6.71 31.96
C SER A 286 28.97 5.30 31.38
N PHE A 287 28.38 4.37 32.11
CA PHE A 287 28.11 3.02 31.60
C PHE A 287 26.84 2.96 30.76
N LEU A 288 25.97 3.99 30.83
CA LEU A 288 24.62 3.99 30.23
C LEU A 288 24.41 5.01 29.13
N ASP A 289 25.20 6.09 29.11
CA ASP A 289 25.01 7.23 28.21
C ASP A 289 26.20 7.41 27.26
N GLY A 290 26.25 6.56 26.24
CA GLY A 290 27.29 6.62 25.23
C GLY A 290 27.24 7.91 24.40
N ALA A 291 26.07 8.57 24.31
CA ALA A 291 25.94 9.83 23.60
C ALA A 291 26.65 10.96 24.35
N ALA A 292 26.46 11.04 25.67
CA ALA A 292 27.21 11.98 26.51
C ALA A 292 28.71 11.67 26.52
N ASN A 293 29.10 10.40 26.68
CA ASN A 293 30.51 10.01 26.61
C ASN A 293 31.13 10.42 25.27
N THR A 294 30.47 10.11 24.15
CA THR A 294 30.95 10.47 22.81
C THR A 294 31.16 11.98 22.70
N ARG A 295 30.21 12.81 23.17
CA ARG A 295 30.39 14.28 23.20
C ARG A 295 31.59 14.72 24.04
N ASN A 296 31.81 14.10 25.19
CA ASN A 296 32.94 14.43 26.06
C ASN A 296 34.29 14.04 25.43
N ILE A 297 34.35 12.89 24.75
CA ILE A 297 35.55 12.46 24.01
C ILE A 297 35.80 13.43 22.84
N LEU A 298 34.76 13.81 22.07
CA LEU A 298 34.88 14.80 21.00
C LEU A 298 35.35 16.17 21.52
N ALA A 299 34.84 16.62 22.67
CA ALA A 299 35.24 17.88 23.27
C ALA A 299 36.72 17.86 23.72
N ALA A 300 37.23 16.71 24.18
CA ALA A 300 38.62 16.57 24.61
C ALA A 300 39.62 16.49 23.45
N TYR A 301 39.27 15.77 22.37
CA TYR A 301 40.21 15.46 21.28
C TYR A 301 39.96 16.24 19.98
N GLY A 302 38.84 16.95 19.88
CA GLY A 302 38.48 17.75 18.70
C GLY A 302 38.04 16.91 17.49
N ASN A 303 37.86 17.56 16.34
CA ASN A 303 37.24 16.97 15.15
C ASN A 303 38.18 16.08 14.31
N GLY A 304 39.03 15.26 14.93
CA GLY A 304 39.79 14.19 14.24
C GLY A 304 40.74 14.66 13.13
N SER A 305 41.18 15.92 13.14
CA SER A 305 41.88 16.55 12.01
C SER A 305 43.31 16.05 11.77
N MET A 306 43.82 15.13 12.60
CA MET A 306 45.14 14.51 12.40
C MET A 306 45.12 12.97 12.54
N PHE A 307 44.23 12.40 13.36
CA PHE A 307 44.04 10.95 13.53
C PHE A 307 42.56 10.64 13.78
N SER A 308 42.04 9.60 13.13
CA SER A 308 40.71 9.07 13.39
C SER A 308 40.69 8.28 14.71
N TYR A 309 39.54 8.28 15.38
CA TYR A 309 39.30 7.53 16.60
C TYR A 309 37.82 7.17 16.70
N ALA A 310 37.48 6.16 17.51
CA ALA A 310 36.19 5.48 17.49
C ALA A 310 34.97 6.43 17.67
N ALA A 311 35.03 7.33 18.65
CA ALA A 311 33.95 8.30 18.90
C ALA A 311 33.79 9.31 17.76
N TRP A 312 34.90 9.79 17.18
CA TRP A 312 34.86 10.66 16.00
C TRP A 312 34.29 9.94 14.78
N ALA A 313 34.72 8.70 14.52
CA ALA A 313 34.22 7.90 13.41
C ALA A 313 32.69 7.74 13.47
N CYS A 314 32.13 7.49 14.67
CA CYS A 314 30.68 7.45 14.84
C CYS A 314 30.00 8.81 14.66
N SER A 315 30.62 9.91 15.10
CA SER A 315 30.05 11.26 14.89
C SER A 315 29.98 11.67 13.41
N GLN A 316 30.86 11.12 12.57
CA GLN A 316 30.87 11.37 11.12
C GLN A 316 29.97 10.40 10.35
N PHE A 317 29.48 9.35 11.02
CA PHE A 317 28.66 8.34 10.36
C PHE A 317 27.30 8.92 9.99
N SER A 318 26.92 8.72 8.73
CA SER A 318 25.61 9.13 8.22
C SER A 318 25.05 8.09 7.26
N ILE A 319 23.74 7.91 7.31
CA ILE A 319 23.02 6.97 6.45
C ILE A 319 21.65 7.54 6.10
N ASP A 320 21.19 7.30 4.88
CA ASP A 320 19.82 7.67 4.48
C ASP A 320 18.78 6.58 4.84
N SER A 321 17.50 6.92 4.68
CA SER A 321 16.38 5.99 4.91
C SER A 321 16.37 4.75 4.00
N ASN A 322 17.19 4.73 2.93
CA ASN A 322 17.35 3.60 2.02
C ASN A 322 18.62 2.78 2.32
N GLY A 323 19.33 3.08 3.42
CA GLY A 323 20.54 2.36 3.83
C GLY A 323 21.83 2.80 3.10
N ARG A 324 21.82 3.94 2.39
CA ARG A 324 23.00 4.40 1.64
C ARG A 324 23.91 5.28 2.50
N LYS A 325 25.23 5.05 2.38
CA LYS A 325 26.30 5.69 3.16
C LYS A 325 27.35 6.33 2.22
N PRO A 326 27.89 7.54 2.50
CA PRO A 326 27.33 8.53 3.42
C PRO A 326 25.97 9.03 2.90
N CYS A 327 25.20 9.73 3.74
CA CYS A 327 23.94 10.31 3.29
C CYS A 327 24.16 11.29 2.14
N ARG A 328 23.35 11.23 1.08
CA ARG A 328 23.49 12.07 -0.12
C ARG A 328 22.61 13.31 -0.04
N ALA A 329 23.07 14.40 -0.66
CA ALA A 329 22.23 15.58 -0.90
C ALA A 329 20.98 15.19 -1.70
N GLY A 330 19.80 15.55 -1.18
CA GLY A 330 18.49 15.20 -1.77
C GLY A 330 17.86 13.92 -1.23
N ALA A 331 18.48 13.23 -0.26
CA ALA A 331 17.79 12.19 0.50
C ALA A 331 16.62 12.79 1.29
N GLN A 332 15.51 12.06 1.39
CA GLN A 332 14.31 12.51 2.11
C GLN A 332 14.55 12.63 3.62
N VAL A 333 15.37 11.73 4.19
CA VAL A 333 15.79 11.75 5.60
C VAL A 333 17.23 11.26 5.70
N CYS A 334 18.08 12.02 6.40
CA CYS A 334 19.42 11.62 6.80
C CYS A 334 19.46 11.36 8.31
N TYR A 335 20.22 10.35 8.72
CA TYR A 335 20.47 10.04 10.12
C TYR A 335 21.96 10.25 10.42
N ASN A 336 22.27 11.27 11.20
CA ASN A 336 23.63 11.79 11.48
C ASN A 336 23.91 12.00 12.99
N ASP A 337 23.02 11.51 13.85
CA ASP A 337 23.05 11.58 15.32
C ASP A 337 23.66 10.31 15.95
N TRP A 338 24.60 9.68 15.24
CA TRP A 338 25.23 8.43 15.65
C TRP A 338 26.34 8.68 16.67
N PHE A 339 26.48 7.76 17.63
CA PHE A 339 27.46 7.84 18.70
C PHE A 339 28.05 6.46 19.02
N LEU A 340 29.18 6.47 19.74
CA LEU A 340 29.83 5.25 20.22
C LEU A 340 29.11 4.77 21.50
N PRO A 341 28.52 3.56 21.53
CA PRO A 341 27.73 3.09 22.67
C PRO A 341 28.56 2.96 23.95
N ALA A 342 27.96 3.24 25.11
CA ALA A 342 28.56 2.90 26.40
C ALA A 342 28.49 1.38 26.66
N VAL A 343 29.22 0.88 27.66
CA VAL A 343 29.31 -0.56 27.97
C VAL A 343 27.93 -1.23 28.04
N GLU A 344 26.99 -0.69 28.79
CA GLU A 344 25.67 -1.33 28.97
C GLU A 344 24.80 -1.27 27.72
N GLN A 345 24.97 -0.22 26.92
CA GLN A 345 24.29 -0.08 25.63
C GLN A 345 24.78 -1.14 24.65
N LEU A 346 26.10 -1.34 24.58
CA LEU A 346 26.71 -2.34 23.72
C LEU A 346 26.44 -3.76 24.22
N SER A 347 26.48 -4.00 25.53
CA SER A 347 26.11 -5.28 26.17
C SER A 347 24.67 -5.68 25.85
N CYS A 348 23.71 -4.75 25.93
CA CYS A 348 22.33 -5.04 25.55
C CYS A 348 22.21 -5.49 24.09
N ILE A 349 22.93 -4.83 23.17
CA ILE A 349 22.94 -5.20 21.76
C ILE A 349 23.54 -6.59 21.58
N MET A 350 24.65 -6.89 22.28
CA MET A 350 25.32 -8.20 22.21
C MET A 350 24.48 -9.35 22.77
N GLN A 351 23.71 -9.13 23.83
CA GLN A 351 22.74 -10.12 24.33
C GLN A 351 21.65 -10.45 23.30
N ASN A 352 21.36 -9.48 22.42
CA ASN A 352 20.35 -9.58 21.38
C ASN A 352 20.91 -9.95 20.00
N ASN A 353 22.22 -10.23 19.92
CA ASN A 353 22.95 -10.40 18.67
C ASN A 353 22.39 -11.50 17.76
N SER A 354 21.82 -12.57 18.34
CA SER A 354 21.19 -13.67 17.58
C SER A 354 19.92 -13.26 16.82
N LYS A 355 19.33 -12.11 17.16
CA LYS A 355 18.15 -11.55 16.49
C LYS A 355 18.49 -10.49 15.44
N LEU A 356 19.75 -10.09 15.36
CA LEU A 356 20.22 -9.13 14.36
C LEU A 356 20.57 -9.86 13.08
N GLU A 357 19.93 -9.48 11.98
CA GLU A 357 20.13 -10.12 10.68
C GLU A 357 21.37 -9.55 9.98
N ASP A 358 21.41 -8.24 9.75
CA ASP A 358 22.56 -7.58 9.10
C ASP A 358 23.47 -6.91 10.12
N ALA A 359 22.96 -6.53 11.28
CA ALA A 359 23.73 -5.81 12.29
C ALA A 359 24.52 -6.72 13.24
N HIS A 360 24.73 -7.99 12.90
CA HIS A 360 25.43 -8.94 13.76
C HIS A 360 26.84 -8.46 14.15
N LEU A 361 27.18 -8.62 15.43
CA LEU A 361 28.47 -8.28 16.01
C LEU A 361 29.30 -9.56 16.18
N HIS A 362 30.61 -9.45 15.97
CA HIS A 362 31.57 -10.54 16.14
C HIS A 362 32.89 -10.02 16.72
N GLY A 363 33.34 -10.53 17.86
CA GLY A 363 34.59 -10.15 18.52
C GLY A 363 34.43 -8.95 19.45
N ASP A 364 35.51 -8.17 19.59
CA ASP A 364 35.62 -7.10 20.58
C ASP A 364 35.34 -5.74 19.96
N TYR A 365 34.44 -5.00 20.60
CA TYR A 365 33.99 -3.68 20.15
C TYR A 365 34.29 -2.63 21.19
N TRP A 366 34.78 -1.48 20.75
CA TRP A 366 34.95 -0.34 21.62
C TRP A 366 33.60 0.13 22.19
N SER A 367 33.58 0.34 23.51
CA SER A 367 32.58 1.21 24.13
C SER A 367 33.13 2.63 24.26
N SER A 368 32.26 3.60 24.46
CA SER A 368 32.64 4.97 24.82
C SER A 368 32.96 5.14 26.31
N THR A 369 32.86 4.08 27.11
CA THR A 369 33.13 4.15 28.56
C THR A 369 34.64 4.05 28.81
N ASP A 370 35.16 5.05 29.50
CA ASP A 370 36.55 5.11 29.94
C ASP A 370 36.84 4.07 31.04
N GLY A 371 38.04 3.50 31.03
CA GLY A 371 38.49 2.50 32.00
C GLY A 371 38.72 3.11 33.38
N THR A 372 38.60 2.30 34.43
CA THR A 372 38.70 2.77 35.82
C THR A 372 39.87 2.17 36.59
N SER A 373 40.56 1.17 36.03
CA SER A 373 41.68 0.54 36.73
C SER A 373 42.97 1.37 36.61
N GLN A 374 43.33 1.99 37.73
CA GLN A 374 44.57 2.74 38.01
C GLN A 374 44.67 4.15 37.39
N GLU A 375 44.94 5.09 38.29
CA GLU A 375 45.29 6.48 37.98
C GLU A 375 46.49 6.50 37.02
N GLY A 376 46.29 7.00 35.80
CA GLY A 376 47.31 7.04 34.74
C GLY A 376 47.29 5.88 33.72
N ALA A 377 46.40 4.89 33.85
CA ALA A 377 46.27 3.84 32.85
C ALA A 377 45.51 4.34 31.60
N ASN A 378 46.14 4.21 30.43
CA ASN A 378 45.57 4.59 29.14
C ASN A 378 44.64 3.49 28.59
N ILE A 379 43.56 3.15 29.31
CA ILE A 379 42.68 2.02 29.02
C ILE A 379 41.20 2.41 28.90
N ALA A 380 40.44 1.71 28.06
CA ALA A 380 38.99 1.86 27.92
C ALA A 380 38.31 0.50 27.83
N TYR A 381 36.98 0.46 27.99
CA TYR A 381 36.25 -0.80 27.92
C TYR A 381 35.95 -1.22 26.49
N VAL A 382 36.28 -2.47 26.17
CA VAL A 382 35.69 -3.22 25.05
C VAL A 382 34.60 -4.15 25.57
N VAL A 383 33.60 -4.41 24.74
CA VAL A 383 32.60 -5.45 25.00
C VAL A 383 32.77 -6.54 23.96
N SER A 384 32.76 -7.78 24.40
CA SER A 384 33.02 -8.96 23.58
C SER A 384 31.76 -9.80 23.42
N THR A 385 31.56 -10.33 22.21
CA THR A 385 30.48 -11.30 21.99
C THR A 385 30.75 -12.55 22.83
N PRO A 386 29.82 -12.98 23.71
CA PRO A 386 30.05 -14.16 24.52
C PRO A 386 30.14 -15.41 23.62
N PRO A 387 31.02 -16.39 23.92
CA PRO A 387 30.89 -17.71 23.32
C PRO A 387 29.54 -18.29 23.76
N TYR A 388 28.71 -18.67 22.77
CA TYR A 388 27.36 -19.25 22.88
C TYR A 388 26.87 -19.54 24.31
N GLY A 389 25.98 -18.70 24.85
CA GLY A 389 25.21 -18.98 26.06
C GLY A 389 25.66 -18.30 27.37
N ARG A 390 26.59 -17.35 27.34
CA ARG A 390 26.94 -16.50 28.50
C ARG A 390 26.53 -15.04 28.29
N ASP A 391 26.45 -14.26 29.36
CA ASP A 391 26.27 -12.81 29.30
C ASP A 391 27.47 -12.14 28.60
N ALA A 392 27.24 -11.01 27.94
CA ALA A 392 28.30 -10.23 27.32
C ALA A 392 29.38 -9.86 28.37
N GLY A 393 30.63 -10.20 28.06
CA GLY A 393 31.77 -9.81 28.88
C GLY A 393 32.29 -8.45 28.45
N TRP A 394 32.85 -7.70 29.39
CA TRP A 394 33.64 -6.50 29.11
C TRP A 394 35.03 -6.65 29.69
N ASP A 395 36.01 -6.08 29.01
CA ASP A 395 37.41 -6.09 29.39
C ASP A 395 38.02 -4.70 29.16
N GLU A 396 39.13 -4.41 29.81
CA GLU A 396 39.85 -3.15 29.63
C GLU A 396 41.01 -3.34 28.66
N GLN A 397 41.07 -2.49 27.64
CA GLN A 397 42.09 -2.54 26.60
C GLN A 397 42.78 -1.19 26.46
N THR A 398 44.04 -1.20 26.03
CA THR A 398 44.79 0.05 25.83
C THR A 398 44.13 0.89 24.74
N LYS A 399 43.84 2.17 25.04
CA LYS A 399 43.05 3.07 24.18
C LYS A 399 43.66 3.28 22.79
N THR A 400 44.96 3.05 22.60
CA THR A 400 45.66 3.21 21.32
C THR A 400 45.61 1.99 20.41
N ILE A 401 45.08 0.85 20.89
CA ILE A 401 44.95 -0.35 20.07
C ILE A 401 43.69 -0.21 19.19
N PRO A 402 43.79 -0.35 17.86
CA PRO A 402 42.60 -0.34 17.02
C PRO A 402 41.69 -1.54 17.32
N ALA A 403 40.41 -1.29 17.59
CA ALA A 403 39.39 -2.32 17.76
C ALA A 403 38.14 -1.99 16.93
N LYS A 404 37.18 -2.92 16.86
CA LYS A 404 35.98 -2.74 16.04
C LYS A 404 35.11 -1.62 16.59
N VAL A 405 34.48 -0.89 15.67
CA VAL A 405 33.60 0.23 16.00
C VAL A 405 32.22 -0.02 15.41
N ARG A 406 31.22 -0.05 16.29
CA ARG A 406 29.81 -0.12 15.89
C ARG A 406 29.05 1.05 16.51
N CYS A 407 28.51 1.90 15.63
CA CYS A 407 27.77 3.08 16.06
C CYS A 407 26.32 2.74 16.36
N VAL A 408 25.74 3.49 17.29
CA VAL A 408 24.34 3.40 17.65
C VAL A 408 23.72 4.79 17.66
N ARG A 409 22.39 4.83 17.66
CA ARG A 409 21.62 6.05 17.91
C ARG A 409 20.38 5.73 18.73
N LEU A 410 19.76 6.77 19.29
CA LEU A 410 18.50 6.64 20.03
C LEU A 410 17.33 6.52 19.05
N MET A 411 16.26 5.84 19.46
CA MET A 411 15.01 5.74 18.68
C MET A 411 14.15 7.03 18.71
N SER A 412 14.54 8.04 19.50
CA SER A 412 13.86 9.34 19.50
C SER A 412 14.34 10.19 18.32
N PRO A 413 13.49 11.05 17.72
CA PRO A 413 13.88 11.85 16.57
C PRO A 413 15.06 12.76 16.92
N ALA A 414 15.96 12.96 15.95
CA ALA A 414 16.82 14.13 15.95
C ALA A 414 15.89 15.35 16.09
N GLN A 415 16.07 16.12 17.15
CA GLN A 415 15.50 17.47 17.17
C GLN A 415 16.33 18.27 16.16
N ASP A 416 15.69 18.64 15.05
CA ASP A 416 16.22 19.63 14.11
C ASP A 416 16.47 20.97 14.83
#